data_AF-A0A7S0IRB7-F1
#
_entry.id   AF-A0A7S0IRB7-F1
#
_cell.length_a   1.000
_cell.length_b   1.000
_cell.length_c   1.000
_cell.angle_alpha   90.00
_cell.angle_beta   90.00
_cell.angle_gamma   90.00
#
_symmetry.space_group_name_H-M   'P 1'
#
loop_
_entity.id
_entity.type
_entity.pdbx_description
1 polymer ?
#
loop_
_entity_poly.entity_id
_entity_poly.type
_entity_poly.pdbx_seq_one_letter_code
_entity_poly.pdbx_strand_id
1 'polypeptide(L)'
;RCTSTYFATVRATNCAGLQTVVSSAALKLCCAPPSAGTVLLLDAVGNTVTYIDGRRSSVLDDLRVTWSPFADSCSIIWSYTVTLRRVNTTASRASWKVLWSSPTLPPNASRTLVPAEELTRLGDGASCEVEVTATSASKHSVSARAPLVVDRSAPIVRRAELRWAGTSPDEWRSLDVRDVATCLPARVETFELRWATAKDAQSGIATSRY
;
A
#
# COMPACT_ATOMS: atom_id res chain seq x y z
N ARG A 1 30.65 -21.06 -9.76
CA ARG A 1 30.47 -19.86 -8.92
C ARG A 1 29.06 -19.33 -9.20
N CYS A 2 28.52 -18.45 -8.37
CA CYS A 2 27.24 -17.80 -8.72
C CYS A 2 27.37 -17.11 -10.09
N THR A 3 26.27 -17.07 -10.85
CA THR A 3 26.15 -16.65 -12.26
C THR A 3 26.93 -17.49 -13.28
N SER A 4 27.65 -18.54 -12.85
CA SER A 4 28.31 -19.46 -13.78
C SER A 4 27.30 -20.33 -14.52
N THR A 5 27.60 -20.61 -15.80
CA THR A 5 26.87 -21.54 -16.64
C THR A 5 27.60 -22.87 -16.70
N TYR A 6 26.87 -23.96 -16.50
CA TYR A 6 27.37 -25.33 -16.50
C TYR A 6 26.73 -26.12 -17.64
N PHE A 7 27.48 -27.07 -18.18
CA PHE A 7 27.02 -28.05 -19.16
C PHE A 7 27.45 -29.43 -18.68
N ALA A 8 26.54 -30.39 -18.70
CA ALA A 8 26.88 -31.78 -18.46
C ALA A 8 27.19 -32.45 -19.81
N THR A 9 28.37 -33.06 -19.93
CA THR A 9 28.77 -33.78 -21.14
C THR A 9 29.03 -35.23 -20.79
N VAL A 10 28.41 -36.15 -21.53
CA VAL A 10 28.61 -37.59 -21.39
C VAL A 10 29.34 -38.09 -22.62
N ARG A 11 30.49 -38.74 -22.41
CA ARG A 11 31.26 -39.43 -23.44
C ARG A 11 31.19 -40.93 -23.18
N ALA A 12 30.58 -41.67 -24.09
CA ALA A 12 30.62 -43.13 -24.06
C ALA A 12 31.68 -43.63 -25.05
N THR A 13 32.48 -44.61 -24.63
CA THR A 13 33.49 -45.28 -25.48
C THR A 13 33.23 -46.77 -25.44
N ASN A 14 33.15 -47.44 -26.59
CA ASN A 14 33.02 -48.90 -26.64
C ASN A 14 34.39 -49.60 -26.61
N CYS A 15 34.42 -50.93 -26.54
CA CYS A 15 35.66 -51.71 -26.52
C CYS A 15 36.48 -51.60 -27.82
N ALA A 16 35.88 -51.14 -28.92
CA ALA A 16 36.57 -50.87 -30.19
C ALA A 16 37.16 -49.44 -30.26
N GLY A 17 37.03 -48.64 -29.20
CA GLY A 17 37.52 -47.26 -29.15
C GLY A 17 36.62 -46.22 -29.83
N LEU A 18 35.44 -46.61 -30.34
CA LEU A 18 34.46 -45.69 -30.92
C LEU A 18 33.74 -44.90 -29.83
N GLN A 19 33.43 -43.64 -30.12
CA GLN A 19 32.92 -42.70 -29.14
C GLN A 19 31.67 -41.97 -29.61
N THR A 20 30.78 -41.70 -28.66
CA THR A 20 29.71 -40.72 -28.81
C THR A 20 29.77 -39.72 -27.66
N VAL A 21 29.45 -38.47 -27.96
CA VAL A 21 29.42 -37.38 -27.00
C VAL A 21 28.06 -36.69 -27.08
N VAL A 22 27.39 -36.55 -25.96
CA VAL A 22 26.18 -35.76 -25.83
C VAL A 22 26.36 -34.72 -24.73
N SER A 23 25.78 -33.54 -24.93
CA SER A 23 25.81 -32.45 -23.96
C SER A 23 24.40 -32.04 -23.56
N SER A 24 24.21 -31.65 -22.30
CA SER A 24 22.97 -31.08 -21.79
C SER A 24 22.75 -29.66 -22.31
N ALA A 25 21.54 -29.13 -22.09
CA ALA A 25 21.31 -27.70 -22.11
C ALA A 25 22.15 -26.98 -21.01
N ALA A 26 22.33 -25.67 -21.19
CA ALA A 26 23.00 -24.80 -20.23
C ALA A 26 22.25 -24.71 -18.89
N LEU A 27 22.96 -24.83 -17.78
CA LEU A 27 22.45 -24.65 -16.42
C LEU A 27 23.12 -23.43 -15.78
N LYS A 28 22.36 -22.38 -15.47
CA LYS A 28 22.89 -21.17 -14.81
C LYS A 28 22.67 -21.24 -13.30
N LEU A 29 23.74 -21.15 -12.52
CA LEU A 29 23.66 -21.15 -11.05
C LEU A 29 23.33 -19.75 -10.53
N CYS A 30 22.10 -19.54 -10.05
CA CYS A 30 21.66 -18.29 -9.46
C CYS A 30 21.62 -18.39 -7.93
N CYS A 31 22.23 -17.43 -7.25
CA CYS A 31 22.40 -17.44 -5.79
C CYS A 31 21.78 -16.22 -5.09
N ALA A 32 21.50 -15.15 -5.83
CA ALA A 32 20.96 -13.91 -5.29
C ALA A 32 19.45 -13.85 -5.53
N PRO A 33 18.67 -13.28 -4.59
CA PRO A 33 17.29 -12.94 -4.85
C PRO A 33 17.16 -11.79 -5.86
N PRO A 34 15.97 -11.62 -6.48
CA PRO A 34 15.69 -10.45 -7.30
C PRO A 34 15.83 -9.14 -6.49
N SER A 35 15.96 -8.02 -7.20
CA SER A 35 15.81 -6.69 -6.62
C SER A 35 14.32 -6.29 -6.60
N ALA A 36 13.92 -5.68 -5.48
CA ALA A 36 12.55 -5.22 -5.27
C ALA A 36 12.16 -4.05 -6.19
N GLY A 37 10.92 -4.06 -6.67
CA GLY A 37 10.28 -2.88 -7.27
C GLY A 37 9.62 -1.97 -6.23
N THR A 38 8.75 -1.08 -6.69
CA THR A 38 7.93 -0.19 -5.85
C THR A 38 6.47 -0.60 -5.99
N VAL A 39 5.72 -0.60 -4.88
CA VAL A 39 4.29 -0.94 -4.84
C VAL A 39 3.50 0.31 -4.51
N LEU A 40 2.40 0.53 -5.23
CA LEU A 40 1.46 1.62 -5.00
C LEU A 40 0.03 1.07 -5.00
N LEU A 41 -0.82 1.67 -4.17
CA LEU A 41 -2.26 1.45 -4.18
C LEU A 41 -2.91 2.63 -4.89
N LEU A 42 -3.74 2.35 -5.89
CA LEU A 42 -4.39 3.37 -6.71
C LEU A 42 -5.92 3.20 -6.67
N ASP A 43 -6.65 4.31 -6.64
CA ASP A 43 -8.10 4.33 -6.84
C ASP A 43 -8.49 4.07 -8.32
N ALA A 44 -9.78 4.13 -8.64
CA ALA A 44 -10.30 3.95 -10.01
C ALA A 44 -9.74 4.96 -11.03
N VAL A 45 -9.39 6.16 -10.61
CA VAL A 45 -8.91 7.25 -11.47
C VAL A 45 -7.38 7.37 -11.50
N GLY A 46 -6.66 6.60 -10.68
CA GLY A 46 -5.21 6.48 -10.70
C GLY A 46 -4.48 7.30 -9.62
N ASN A 47 -5.18 7.84 -8.63
CA ASN A 47 -4.53 8.54 -7.51
C ASN A 47 -4.00 7.55 -6.49
N THR A 48 -2.85 7.86 -5.87
CA THR A 48 -2.30 7.08 -4.77
C THR A 48 -3.22 7.12 -3.55
N VAL A 49 -3.49 5.95 -2.99
CA VAL A 49 -4.35 5.74 -1.83
C VAL A 49 -3.52 5.21 -0.67
N THR A 50 -3.55 5.91 0.46
CA THR A 50 -2.95 5.44 1.73
C THR A 50 -4.01 5.24 2.81
N TYR A 51 -5.17 5.84 2.63
CA TYR A 51 -6.30 5.81 3.56
C TYR A 51 -7.57 5.42 2.82
N ILE A 52 -8.38 4.58 3.44
CA ILE A 52 -9.71 4.19 2.94
C ILE A 52 -10.74 4.34 4.05
N ASP A 53 -11.98 4.69 3.71
CA ASP A 53 -13.07 4.74 4.67
C ASP A 53 -13.59 3.35 5.09
N GLY A 54 -13.12 2.29 4.41
CA GLY A 54 -13.56 0.91 4.66
C GLY A 54 -15.07 0.73 4.48
N ARG A 55 -15.78 1.68 3.86
CA ARG A 55 -17.19 1.57 3.48
C ARG A 55 -17.22 1.25 2.00
N ARG A 56 -18.14 0.38 1.57
CA ARG A 56 -18.25 0.05 0.16
C ARG A 56 -18.45 1.34 -0.64
N SER A 57 -17.50 1.61 -1.53
CA SER A 57 -17.39 2.82 -2.32
C SER A 57 -16.71 2.45 -3.64
N SER A 58 -16.84 3.30 -4.65
CA SER A 58 -16.13 3.12 -5.92
C SER A 58 -14.62 3.03 -5.74
N VAL A 59 -14.06 3.67 -4.70
CA VAL A 59 -12.64 3.57 -4.35
C VAL A 59 -12.28 2.14 -3.91
N LEU A 60 -13.12 1.49 -3.10
CA LEU A 60 -12.85 0.12 -2.64
C LEU A 60 -13.10 -0.93 -3.71
N ASP A 61 -14.16 -0.76 -4.52
CA ASP A 61 -14.50 -1.72 -5.57
C ASP A 61 -13.40 -1.77 -6.66
N ASP A 62 -12.66 -0.67 -6.86
CA ASP A 62 -11.58 -0.53 -7.84
C ASP A 62 -10.19 -0.30 -7.21
N LEU A 63 -9.96 -0.69 -5.94
CA LEU A 63 -8.65 -0.51 -5.32
C LEU A 63 -7.60 -1.41 -6.00
N ARG A 64 -6.73 -0.78 -6.79
CA ARG A 64 -5.70 -1.44 -7.59
C ARG A 64 -4.37 -1.42 -6.87
N VAL A 65 -3.80 -2.60 -6.69
CA VAL A 65 -2.37 -2.75 -6.40
C VAL A 65 -1.64 -2.66 -7.72
N THR A 66 -0.64 -1.80 -7.79
CA THR A 66 0.26 -1.67 -8.94
C THR A 66 1.70 -1.73 -8.49
N TRP A 67 2.59 -2.22 -9.35
CA TRP A 67 4.01 -2.24 -9.04
C TRP A 67 4.89 -1.95 -10.25
N SER A 68 6.04 -1.35 -10.00
CA SER A 68 7.11 -1.29 -10.98
C SER A 68 7.78 -2.66 -11.13
N PRO A 69 8.40 -2.96 -12.29
CA PRO A 69 9.04 -4.25 -12.52
C PRO A 69 10.08 -4.56 -11.46
N PHE A 70 10.03 -5.80 -10.97
CA PHE A 70 11.11 -6.41 -10.20
C PHE A 70 12.14 -6.95 -11.18
N ALA A 71 13.41 -6.99 -10.79
CA ALA A 71 14.48 -7.42 -11.68
C ALA A 71 15.31 -8.54 -11.07
N ASP A 72 15.66 -9.53 -11.87
CA ASP A 72 16.62 -10.56 -11.52
C ASP A 72 17.74 -10.51 -12.57
N SER A 73 18.96 -10.22 -12.13
CA SER A 73 20.12 -10.12 -13.03
C SER A 73 20.70 -11.47 -13.41
N CYS A 74 20.35 -12.53 -12.67
CA CYS A 74 20.81 -13.88 -12.95
C CYS A 74 19.82 -14.65 -13.81
N SER A 75 18.53 -14.55 -13.53
CA SER A 75 17.45 -15.28 -14.17
C SER A 75 16.37 -14.32 -14.70
N ILE A 76 15.11 -14.76 -14.67
CA ILE A 76 13.93 -13.95 -14.98
C ILE A 76 13.00 -13.97 -13.77
N ILE A 77 12.15 -12.96 -13.64
CA ILE A 77 10.97 -13.08 -12.79
C ILE A 77 10.06 -14.15 -13.40
N TRP A 78 9.65 -15.10 -12.58
CA TRP A 78 8.78 -16.21 -12.99
C TRP A 78 7.33 -15.94 -12.64
N SER A 79 7.07 -15.35 -11.47
CA SER A 79 5.72 -15.08 -11.01
C SER A 79 5.66 -14.01 -9.93
N TYR A 80 4.46 -13.48 -9.73
CA TYR A 80 4.12 -12.63 -8.59
C TYR A 80 3.03 -13.27 -7.72
N THR A 81 3.05 -12.93 -6.44
CA THR A 81 1.91 -13.13 -5.53
C THR A 81 1.67 -11.83 -4.79
N VAL A 82 0.41 -11.44 -4.63
CA VAL A 82 0.03 -10.27 -3.85
C VAL A 82 -0.71 -10.72 -2.61
N THR A 83 -0.37 -10.16 -1.45
CA THR A 83 -1.07 -10.47 -0.20
C THR A 83 -1.50 -9.20 0.51
N LEU A 84 -2.71 -9.22 1.07
CA LEU A 84 -3.18 -8.22 2.00
C LEU A 84 -2.98 -8.77 3.41
N ARG A 85 -2.24 -8.04 4.24
CA ARG A 85 -2.00 -8.42 5.64
C ARG A 85 -2.44 -7.32 6.58
N ARG A 86 -3.11 -7.71 7.67
CA ARG A 86 -3.40 -6.84 8.81
C ARG A 86 -2.20 -6.82 9.73
N VAL A 87 -1.67 -5.64 10.02
CA VAL A 87 -0.60 -5.42 10.97
C VAL A 87 -1.20 -5.38 12.37
N ASN A 88 -0.62 -6.14 13.30
CA ASN A 88 -1.04 -6.11 14.69
C ASN A 88 -0.15 -5.15 15.48
N THR A 89 -0.63 -3.91 15.65
CA THR A 89 0.11 -2.82 16.28
C THR A 89 0.14 -2.89 17.81
N THR A 90 -0.69 -3.73 18.42
CA THR A 90 -0.75 -3.89 19.89
C THR A 90 0.16 -5.01 20.41
N ALA A 91 0.73 -5.82 19.52
CA ALA A 91 1.64 -6.88 19.90
C ALA A 91 3.04 -6.31 20.24
N SER A 92 3.65 -6.83 21.29
CA SER A 92 5.03 -6.48 21.68
C SER A 92 6.09 -6.87 20.64
N ARG A 93 5.71 -7.70 19.66
CA ARG A 93 6.50 -8.02 18.46
C ARG A 93 5.64 -7.77 17.23
N ALA A 94 6.26 -7.21 16.19
CA ALA A 94 5.62 -7.05 14.89
C ALA A 94 5.06 -8.40 14.42
N SER A 95 3.73 -8.47 14.33
CA SER A 95 3.02 -9.65 13.86
C SER A 95 1.94 -9.20 12.89
N TRP A 96 1.56 -10.10 12.00
CA TRP A 96 0.56 -9.82 10.99
C TRP A 96 -0.31 -11.06 10.75
N LYS A 97 -1.53 -10.79 10.28
CA LYS A 97 -2.46 -11.82 9.80
C LYS A 97 -2.70 -11.60 8.31
N VAL A 98 -2.46 -12.62 7.50
CA VAL A 98 -2.88 -12.58 6.09
C VAL A 98 -4.40 -12.60 6.04
N LEU A 99 -4.98 -11.59 5.40
CA LEU A 99 -6.41 -11.49 5.14
C LEU A 99 -6.74 -12.13 3.80
N TRP A 100 -5.88 -11.89 2.80
CA TRP A 100 -6.08 -12.38 1.45
C TRP A 100 -4.76 -12.56 0.71
N SER A 101 -4.78 -13.48 -0.27
CA SER A 101 -3.70 -13.71 -1.22
C SER A 101 -4.28 -13.87 -2.62
N SER A 102 -3.63 -13.25 -3.60
CA SER A 102 -3.95 -13.48 -5.00
C SER A 102 -3.59 -14.92 -5.41
N PRO A 103 -4.17 -15.43 -6.51
CA PRO A 103 -3.56 -16.50 -7.29
C PRO A 103 -2.13 -16.13 -7.70
N THR A 104 -1.36 -17.11 -8.16
CA THR A 104 -0.05 -16.85 -8.78
C THR A 104 -0.26 -16.07 -10.08
N LEU A 105 0.37 -14.90 -10.18
CA LEU A 105 0.28 -14.01 -11.33
C LEU A 105 1.48 -14.22 -12.26
N PRO A 106 1.29 -14.05 -13.58
CA PRO A 106 2.36 -14.22 -14.57
C PRO A 106 3.42 -13.12 -14.46
N PRO A 107 4.63 -13.31 -15.04
CA PRO A 107 5.75 -12.39 -14.87
C PRO A 107 5.57 -11.04 -15.59
N ASN A 108 4.60 -10.92 -16.49
CA ASN A 108 4.22 -9.66 -17.13
C ASN A 108 3.09 -8.92 -16.38
N ALA A 109 2.59 -9.48 -15.26
CA ALA A 109 1.62 -8.78 -14.43
C ALA A 109 2.29 -7.57 -13.75
N SER A 110 1.58 -6.45 -13.75
CA SER A 110 1.98 -5.21 -13.08
C SER A 110 0.89 -4.64 -12.16
N ARG A 111 -0.25 -5.33 -12.09
CA ARG A 111 -1.40 -4.91 -11.28
C ARG A 111 -2.31 -6.08 -10.90
N THR A 112 -3.04 -5.90 -9.81
CA THR A 112 -4.19 -6.73 -9.40
C THR A 112 -5.17 -5.91 -8.55
N LEU A 113 -6.40 -6.38 -8.38
CA LEU A 113 -7.35 -5.81 -7.44
C LEU A 113 -7.22 -6.45 -6.07
N VAL A 114 -7.46 -5.67 -5.01
CA VAL A 114 -7.74 -6.18 -3.67
C VAL A 114 -9.25 -6.37 -3.52
N PRO A 115 -9.76 -7.52 -3.04
CA PRO A 115 -11.19 -7.69 -2.84
C PRO A 115 -11.75 -6.70 -1.82
N ALA A 116 -12.74 -5.91 -2.21
CA ALA A 116 -13.40 -4.92 -1.35
C ALA A 116 -14.02 -5.55 -0.08
N GLU A 117 -14.45 -6.81 -0.18
CA GLU A 117 -15.01 -7.58 0.93
C GLU A 117 -14.03 -7.78 2.09
N GLU A 118 -12.73 -7.87 1.82
CA GLU A 118 -11.72 -7.99 2.87
C GLU A 118 -11.47 -6.66 3.58
N LEU A 119 -11.61 -5.55 2.86
CA LEU A 119 -11.40 -4.20 3.38
C LEU A 119 -12.60 -3.71 4.19
N THR A 120 -13.82 -4.04 3.76
CA THR A 120 -15.06 -3.64 4.46
C THR A 120 -15.23 -4.30 5.84
N ARG A 121 -14.65 -5.49 6.03
CA ARG A 121 -14.64 -6.22 7.32
C ARG A 121 -13.72 -5.60 8.37
N LEU A 122 -12.84 -4.68 7.99
CA LEU A 122 -11.91 -4.04 8.90
C LEU A 122 -12.58 -2.96 9.73
N GLY A 123 -12.09 -2.79 10.96
CA GLY A 123 -12.51 -1.70 11.85
C GLY A 123 -11.77 -0.41 11.55
N ASP A 124 -12.28 0.70 12.09
CA ASP A 124 -11.58 1.99 12.07
C ASP A 124 -10.19 1.89 12.73
N GLY A 125 -9.21 2.60 12.18
CA GLY A 125 -7.81 2.54 12.60
C GLY A 125 -7.07 1.24 12.27
N ALA A 126 -7.67 0.31 11.52
CA ALA A 126 -6.98 -0.91 11.11
C ALA A 126 -5.81 -0.59 10.18
N SER A 127 -4.60 -0.94 10.61
CA SER A 127 -3.38 -0.85 9.79
C SER A 127 -3.17 -2.13 9.00
N CYS A 128 -3.01 -1.97 7.69
CA CYS A 128 -2.75 -3.06 6.75
C CYS A 128 -1.55 -2.72 5.88
N GLU A 129 -0.99 -3.76 5.27
CA GLU A 129 -0.01 -3.64 4.21
C GLU A 129 -0.41 -4.55 3.06
N VAL A 130 -0.20 -4.06 1.85
CA VAL A 130 -0.24 -4.87 0.65
C VAL A 130 1.19 -5.22 0.27
N GLU A 131 1.49 -6.51 0.19
CA GLU A 131 2.80 -7.04 -0.19
C GLU A 131 2.73 -7.63 -1.59
N VAL A 132 3.65 -7.23 -2.46
CA VAL A 132 3.91 -7.89 -3.73
C VAL A 132 5.21 -8.66 -3.61
N THR A 133 5.13 -9.98 -3.79
CA THR A 133 6.28 -10.89 -3.75
C THR A 133 6.59 -11.36 -5.16
N ALA A 134 7.78 -11.04 -5.66
CA ALA A 134 8.30 -11.56 -6.91
C ALA A 134 9.10 -12.83 -6.65
N THR A 135 8.88 -13.88 -7.44
CA THR A 135 9.66 -15.12 -7.39
C THR A 135 10.37 -15.34 -8.72
N SER A 136 11.68 -15.57 -8.66
CA SER A 136 12.54 -15.84 -9.82
C SER A 136 12.37 -17.26 -10.36
N ALA A 137 12.85 -17.50 -11.57
CA ALA A 137 12.96 -18.86 -12.12
C ALA A 137 13.87 -19.76 -11.26
N SER A 138 14.85 -19.16 -10.56
CA SER A 138 15.72 -19.82 -9.57
C SER A 138 15.10 -19.98 -8.17
N LYS A 139 13.80 -19.70 -8.00
CA LYS A 139 13.05 -19.87 -6.74
C LYS A 139 13.49 -18.97 -5.57
N HIS A 140 14.34 -17.99 -5.81
CA HIS A 140 14.49 -16.89 -4.86
C HIS A 140 13.35 -15.89 -4.99
N SER A 141 13.00 -15.28 -3.87
CA SER A 141 11.91 -14.30 -3.80
C SER A 141 12.34 -13.01 -3.11
N VAL A 142 11.68 -11.92 -3.46
CA VAL A 142 11.82 -10.62 -2.80
C VAL A 142 10.46 -9.94 -2.76
N SER A 143 10.24 -9.08 -1.76
CA SER A 143 8.97 -8.40 -1.55
C SER A 143 9.12 -6.89 -1.51
N ALA A 144 8.08 -6.19 -1.95
CA ALA A 144 7.86 -4.76 -1.72
C ALA A 144 6.45 -4.53 -1.15
N ARG A 145 6.23 -3.42 -0.45
CA ARG A 145 5.04 -3.19 0.36
C ARG A 145 4.47 -1.79 0.18
N ALA A 146 3.16 -1.65 0.27
CA ALA A 146 2.46 -0.38 0.39
C ALA A 146 1.55 -0.40 1.64
N PRO A 147 1.61 0.62 2.50
CA PRO A 147 0.75 0.71 3.67
C PRO A 147 -0.67 1.15 3.29
N LEU A 148 -1.66 0.72 4.07
CA LEU A 148 -3.05 1.11 3.95
C LEU A 148 -3.67 1.21 5.35
N VAL A 149 -4.36 2.31 5.63
CA VAL A 149 -5.07 2.50 6.90
C VAL A 149 -6.56 2.67 6.63
N VAL A 150 -7.39 1.98 7.41
CA VAL A 150 -8.82 2.25 7.45
C VAL A 150 -9.07 3.44 8.37
N ASP A 151 -9.63 4.50 7.83
CA ASP A 151 -9.98 5.72 8.54
C ASP A 151 -11.44 6.09 8.29
N ARG A 152 -12.25 5.87 9.31
CA ARG A 152 -13.68 6.23 9.35
C ARG A 152 -13.93 7.45 10.23
N SER A 153 -12.88 8.01 10.79
CA SER A 153 -13.00 9.13 11.70
C SER A 153 -13.24 10.40 10.89
N ALA A 154 -14.07 11.28 11.44
CA ALA A 154 -14.23 12.61 10.87
C ALA A 154 -13.16 13.51 11.52
N PRO A 155 -12.56 14.44 10.77
CA PRO A 155 -11.67 15.42 11.36
C PRO A 155 -12.42 16.23 12.42
N ILE A 156 -11.82 16.37 13.59
CA ILE A 156 -12.41 17.08 14.72
C ILE A 156 -11.82 18.49 14.80
N VAL A 157 -12.68 19.50 14.76
CA VAL A 157 -12.37 20.87 15.17
C VAL A 157 -12.71 21.00 16.64
N ARG A 158 -11.70 21.19 17.50
CA ARG A 158 -11.91 21.28 18.96
C ARG A 158 -12.32 22.66 19.44
N ARG A 159 -11.91 23.71 18.73
CA ARG A 159 -12.24 25.09 19.06
C ARG A 159 -12.30 25.88 17.77
N ALA A 160 -13.46 26.45 17.48
CA ALA A 160 -13.60 27.56 16.55
C ALA A 160 -13.75 28.83 17.38
N GLU A 161 -13.32 29.95 16.83
CA GLU A 161 -13.45 31.27 17.43
C GLU A 161 -13.94 32.23 16.37
N LEU A 162 -14.82 33.14 16.78
CA LEU A 162 -15.41 34.11 15.88
C LEU A 162 -15.22 35.53 16.42
N ARG A 163 -15.12 36.50 15.52
CA ARG A 163 -15.16 37.94 15.84
C ARG A 163 -15.95 38.70 14.79
N TRP A 164 -16.41 39.90 15.11
CA TRP A 164 -17.20 40.74 14.19
C TRP A 164 -16.93 42.23 14.40
N ALA A 165 -17.40 43.06 13.47
CA ALA A 165 -17.23 44.50 13.57
C ALA A 165 -17.88 45.06 14.86
N GLY A 166 -17.08 45.72 15.70
CA GLY A 166 -17.52 46.28 16.98
C GLY A 166 -17.02 45.54 18.22
N THR A 167 -16.36 44.39 18.09
CA THR A 167 -15.57 43.79 19.17
C THR A 167 -14.14 44.34 19.16
N SER A 168 -13.43 44.27 20.29
CA SER A 168 -12.00 44.60 20.33
C SER A 168 -11.22 43.71 19.34
N PRO A 169 -10.13 44.21 18.71
CA PRO A 169 -9.31 43.43 17.76
C PRO A 169 -8.82 42.08 18.33
N ASP A 170 -8.61 42.04 19.65
CA ASP A 170 -8.12 40.88 20.39
C ASP A 170 -9.25 40.04 21.04
N GLU A 171 -10.50 40.49 20.95
CA GLU A 171 -11.65 39.79 21.53
C GLU A 171 -12.20 38.75 20.55
N TRP A 172 -11.81 37.50 20.78
CA TRP A 172 -12.32 36.33 20.06
C TRP A 172 -13.28 35.54 20.94
N ARG A 173 -14.45 35.17 20.40
CA ARG A 173 -15.43 34.35 21.12
C ARG A 173 -15.33 32.90 20.71
N SER A 174 -15.09 32.02 21.68
CA SER A 174 -15.07 30.57 21.45
C SER A 174 -16.46 30.04 21.09
N LEU A 175 -16.50 29.27 20.00
CA LEU A 175 -17.59 28.42 19.58
C LEU A 175 -17.30 27.01 20.06
N ASP A 176 -18.18 26.47 20.90
CA ASP A 176 -18.16 25.05 21.19
C ASP A 176 -18.84 24.31 20.03
N VAL A 177 -18.05 23.59 19.22
CA VAL A 177 -18.52 23.00 17.94
C VAL A 177 -19.49 21.83 18.17
N ARG A 178 -19.67 21.39 19.43
CA ARG A 178 -20.49 20.24 19.80
C ARG A 178 -21.88 20.58 20.34
N ASP A 179 -22.20 21.83 20.68
CA ASP A 179 -23.53 22.21 21.18
C ASP A 179 -23.87 23.70 21.01
N VAL A 180 -25.13 23.91 20.58
CA VAL A 180 -26.00 25.12 20.59
C VAL A 180 -25.48 26.41 19.95
N ALA A 181 -26.30 26.95 19.04
CA ALA A 181 -26.09 28.20 18.32
C ALA A 181 -25.57 29.35 19.20
N THR A 182 -24.53 30.04 18.73
CA THR A 182 -24.06 31.31 19.32
C THR A 182 -24.83 32.46 18.69
N CYS A 183 -25.57 33.21 19.51
CA CYS A 183 -26.33 34.37 19.04
C CYS A 183 -25.39 35.50 18.58
N LEU A 184 -25.55 35.93 17.33
CA LEU A 184 -24.95 37.14 16.80
C LEU A 184 -25.91 38.33 16.97
N PRO A 185 -25.41 39.53 17.28
CA PRO A 185 -26.24 40.73 17.21
C PRO A 185 -26.80 40.93 15.80
N ALA A 186 -28.07 41.35 15.68
CA ALA A 186 -28.76 41.51 14.40
C ALA A 186 -28.13 42.56 13.45
N ARG A 187 -27.15 43.35 13.93
CA ARG A 187 -26.43 44.37 13.16
C ARG A 187 -25.08 43.88 12.61
N VAL A 188 -24.72 42.62 12.85
CA VAL A 188 -23.48 42.03 12.32
C VAL A 188 -23.69 41.69 10.86
N GLU A 189 -23.04 42.45 9.97
CA GLU A 189 -23.05 42.19 8.53
C GLU A 189 -21.91 41.26 8.10
N THR A 190 -20.79 41.29 8.83
CA THR A 190 -19.59 40.48 8.55
C THR A 190 -18.97 39.96 9.85
N PHE A 191 -18.53 38.71 9.85
CA PHE A 191 -17.74 38.11 10.92
C PHE A 191 -16.52 37.39 10.34
N GLU A 192 -15.49 37.24 11.16
CA GLU A 192 -14.33 36.41 10.86
C GLU A 192 -14.37 35.15 11.71
N LEU A 193 -13.95 34.04 11.11
CA LEU A 193 -13.85 32.75 11.75
C LEU A 193 -12.39 32.29 11.74
N ARG A 194 -11.90 31.85 12.89
CA ARG A 194 -10.67 31.06 12.99
C ARG A 194 -10.94 29.79 13.77
N TRP A 195 -10.10 28.79 13.61
CA TRP A 195 -10.17 27.58 14.42
C TRP A 195 -8.77 27.09 14.75
N ALA A 196 -8.65 26.42 15.89
CA ALA A 196 -7.44 25.66 16.17
C ALA A 196 -7.33 24.53 15.13
N THR A 197 -6.09 24.16 14.76
CA THR A 197 -5.81 23.10 13.77
C THR A 197 -6.75 21.93 13.94
N ALA A 198 -7.54 21.67 12.91
CA ALA A 198 -8.36 20.48 12.89
C ALA A 198 -7.42 19.26 12.92
N LYS A 199 -7.88 18.19 13.57
CA LYS A 199 -7.10 16.97 13.70
C LYS A 199 -7.98 15.78 13.38
N ASP A 200 -7.46 14.91 12.54
CA ASP A 200 -8.00 13.58 12.33
C ASP A 200 -7.13 12.57 13.09
N ALA A 201 -7.74 11.50 13.62
CA ALA A 201 -7.06 10.56 14.50
C ALA A 201 -6.25 9.51 13.73
N GLN A 202 -6.54 9.32 12.44
CA GLN A 202 -5.93 8.31 11.59
C GLN A 202 -5.29 8.93 10.35
N SER A 203 -5.99 9.83 9.66
CA SER A 203 -5.45 10.59 8.54
C SER A 203 -4.97 11.99 8.98
N GLY A 204 -4.22 12.66 8.11
CA GLY A 204 -3.98 14.09 8.25
C GLY A 204 -5.19 14.89 7.75
N ILE A 205 -5.02 16.20 7.59
CA ILE A 205 -6.05 17.04 6.95
C ILE A 205 -5.68 17.24 5.49
N ALA A 206 -6.52 16.73 4.60
CA ALA A 206 -6.30 16.81 3.15
C ALA A 206 -6.54 18.23 2.60
N THR A 207 -7.56 18.93 3.09
CA THR A 207 -7.85 20.33 2.69
C THR A 207 -8.50 21.10 3.83
N SER A 208 -8.19 22.39 3.93
CA SER A 208 -9.00 23.37 4.66
C SER A 208 -9.36 24.48 3.68
N ARG A 209 -10.64 24.63 3.34
CA ARG A 209 -11.12 25.76 2.53
C ARG A 209 -12.13 26.58 3.33
N TYR A 210 -12.07 27.90 3.15
CA TYR A 210 -13.04 28.89 3.61
C TYR A 210 -14.02 29.18 2.48
#